data_AF-A0A917FBV3-F1
#
_entry.id   AF-A0A917FBV3-F1
#
_cell.length_a   1.000
_cell.length_b   1.000
_cell.length_c   1.000
_cell.angle_alpha   90.00
_cell.angle_beta   90.00
_cell.angle_gamma   90.00
#
_symmetry.space_group_name_H-M   'P 1'
#
loop_
_entity.id
_entity.type
_entity.pdbx_description
1 polymer ?
#
loop_
_entity_poly.entity_id
_entity_poly.type
_entity_poly.pdbx_seq_one_letter_code
_entity_poly.pdbx_strand_id
1 'polypeptide(L)'
;MSVVTSGRPIPAYSLTTGGLRISDLQIEEWLSELVEGEENGYGYRNLAYALSVQHALILNHKKAYRLCKKLGLLQKKPGRNVKFPRRLARNRVVTGPNQLWQIDI
;
A
#
# COMPACT_ATOMS: atom_id res chain seq x y z
N MET A 1 14.36 2.78 -22.92
CA MET A 1 15.51 2.54 -22.00
C MET A 1 15.08 1.50 -20.98
N SER A 2 15.59 0.28 -21.06
CA SER A 2 15.35 -0.75 -20.03
C SER A 2 16.21 -0.42 -18.82
N VAL A 3 15.56 0.01 -17.73
CA VAL A 3 16.23 0.23 -16.45
C VAL A 3 16.64 -1.14 -15.90
N VAL A 4 17.94 -1.44 -15.92
CA VAL A 4 18.49 -2.65 -15.33
C VAL A 4 18.43 -2.50 -13.82
N THR A 5 17.46 -3.15 -13.18
CA THR A 5 17.39 -3.26 -11.73
C THR A 5 18.07 -4.55 -11.29
N SER A 6 18.92 -4.47 -10.26
CA SER A 6 19.51 -5.65 -9.62
C SER A 6 18.41 -6.42 -8.88
N GLY A 7 18.10 -7.65 -9.33
CA GLY A 7 17.09 -8.52 -8.70
C GLY A 7 16.34 -9.43 -9.69
N ARG A 8 15.28 -10.10 -9.20
CA ARG A 8 14.39 -10.91 -10.05
C ARG A 8 13.68 -10.00 -11.07
N PRO A 9 13.66 -10.34 -12.37
CA PRO A 9 13.00 -9.52 -13.37
C PRO A 9 11.51 -9.37 -13.06
N ILE A 10 10.97 -8.18 -13.33
CA ILE A 10 9.56 -7.89 -13.13
C ILE A 10 8.76 -8.58 -14.24
N PRO A 11 7.85 -9.52 -13.92
CA PRO A 11 7.02 -10.16 -14.94
C PRO A 11 6.04 -9.16 -15.54
N ALA A 12 6.02 -9.05 -16.86
CA ALA A 12 5.12 -8.18 -17.64
C ALA A 12 3.71 -8.77 -17.84
N TYR A 13 3.36 -9.83 -17.10
CA TYR A 13 2.07 -10.49 -17.15
C TYR A 13 1.68 -11.06 -15.79
N SER A 14 0.38 -11.26 -15.58
CA SER A 14 -0.19 -12.00 -14.45
C SER A 14 -1.00 -13.18 -14.96
N LEU A 15 -1.33 -14.12 -14.08
CA LEU A 15 -2.14 -15.28 -14.43
C LEU A 15 -3.55 -15.12 -13.87
N THR A 16 -4.55 -15.64 -14.58
CA THR A 16 -5.85 -15.91 -13.99
C THR A 16 -5.85 -17.25 -13.25
N THR A 17 -6.89 -17.52 -12.47
CA THR A 17 -7.10 -18.82 -11.82
C THR A 17 -7.14 -19.98 -12.83
N GLY A 18 -7.56 -19.72 -14.07
CA GLY A 18 -7.54 -20.68 -15.18
C GLY A 18 -6.19 -20.83 -15.89
N GLY A 19 -5.13 -20.13 -15.45
CA GLY A 19 -3.80 -20.20 -16.04
C GLY A 19 -3.59 -19.34 -17.29
N LEU A 20 -4.56 -18.51 -17.67
CA LEU A 20 -4.42 -17.59 -18.80
C LEU A 20 -3.48 -16.44 -18.45
N ARG A 21 -2.60 -16.09 -19.38
CA ARG A 21 -1.67 -14.95 -19.23
C ARG A 21 -2.34 -13.67 -19.65
N ILE A 22 -2.40 -12.71 -18.73
CA ILE A 22 -2.91 -11.36 -18.96
C ILE A 22 -1.73 -10.38 -18.94
N SER A 23 -1.60 -9.56 -19.98
CA SER A 23 -0.53 -8.57 -20.11
C SER A 23 -0.71 -7.42 -19.10
N ASP A 24 0.39 -6.75 -18.74
CA ASP A 24 0.31 -5.59 -17.86
C ASP A 24 -0.53 -4.45 -18.46
N LEU A 25 -0.54 -4.29 -19.78
CA LEU A 25 -1.40 -3.31 -20.47
C LEU A 25 -2.89 -3.58 -20.23
N GLN A 26 -3.32 -4.84 -20.35
CA GLN A 26 -4.72 -5.19 -20.10
C GLN A 26 -5.12 -4.94 -18.64
N ILE A 27 -4.20 -5.22 -17.70
CA ILE A 27 -4.44 -4.96 -16.27
C ILE A 27 -4.51 -3.45 -16.01
N GLU A 28 -3.70 -2.65 -16.71
CA GLU A 28 -3.72 -1.19 -16.63
C GLU A 28 -5.03 -0.59 -17.16
N GLU A 29 -5.58 -1.15 -18.24
CA GLU A 29 -6.90 -0.78 -18.77
C GLU A 29 -8.01 -1.04 -17.73
N TRP A 30 -8.09 -2.27 -17.20
CA TRP A 30 -9.09 -2.61 -16.19
C TRP A 30 -8.96 -1.76 -14.92
N LEU A 31 -7.73 -1.46 -14.48
CA LEU A 31 -7.53 -0.56 -13.33
C LEU A 31 -8.07 0.85 -13.60
N SER A 32 -7.95 1.35 -14.82
CA SER A 32 -8.47 2.67 -15.20
C SER A 32 -10.01 2.65 -15.25
N GLU A 33 -10.60 1.62 -15.84
CA GLU A 33 -12.06 1.43 -15.89
C GLU A 33 -12.68 1.35 -14.49
N LEU A 34 -12.05 0.62 -13.55
CA LEU A 34 -12.53 0.53 -12.17
C LEU A 34 -12.53 1.90 -11.47
N VAL A 35 -11.47 2.69 -11.68
CA VAL A 35 -11.36 4.01 -11.05
C VAL A 35 -12.35 5.02 -11.64
N GLU A 36 -12.66 4.91 -12.93
CA GLU A 36 -13.69 5.73 -13.58
C GLU A 36 -15.12 5.33 -13.21
N GLY A 37 -15.33 4.07 -12.82
CA GLY A 37 -16.61 3.53 -12.40
C GLY A 37 -16.97 3.76 -10.92
N GLU A 38 -17.75 2.83 -10.36
CA GLU A 38 -18.24 2.89 -8.97
C GLU A 38 -17.14 2.71 -7.92
N GLU A 39 -15.97 2.19 -8.29
CA GLU A 39 -14.84 1.96 -7.39
C GLU A 39 -13.93 3.19 -7.22
N ASN A 40 -14.41 4.37 -7.63
CA ASN A 40 -13.72 5.63 -7.44
C ASN A 40 -13.48 5.90 -5.94
N GLY A 41 -12.22 5.77 -5.51
CA GLY A 41 -11.79 5.89 -4.12
C GLY A 41 -11.09 4.65 -3.55
N TYR A 42 -11.08 3.53 -4.29
CA TYR A 42 -10.37 2.33 -3.87
C TYR A 42 -8.85 2.54 -3.85
N GLY A 43 -8.20 1.97 -2.83
CA GLY A 43 -6.75 1.83 -2.81
C GLY A 43 -6.30 0.65 -3.67
N TYR A 44 -5.01 0.60 -4.02
CA TYR A 44 -4.43 -0.47 -4.86
C TYR A 44 -4.71 -1.90 -4.37
N ARG A 45 -4.96 -2.11 -3.08
CA ARG A 45 -5.33 -3.43 -2.53
C ARG A 45 -6.77 -3.81 -2.88
N ASN A 46 -7.68 -2.85 -2.78
CA ASN A 46 -9.10 -3.06 -3.11
C ASN A 46 -9.26 -3.21 -4.62
N LEU A 47 -8.54 -2.41 -5.42
CA LEU A 47 -8.50 -2.58 -6.88
C LEU A 47 -7.98 -3.97 -7.28
N ALA A 48 -6.92 -4.47 -6.62
CA ALA A 48 -6.44 -5.82 -6.88
C ALA A 48 -7.47 -6.90 -6.52
N TYR A 49 -8.22 -6.68 -5.43
CA TYR A 49 -9.30 -7.58 -5.02
C TYR A 49 -10.48 -7.54 -6.00
N ALA A 50 -10.89 -6.35 -6.46
CA ALA A 50 -11.92 -6.20 -7.48
C ALA A 50 -11.55 -6.94 -8.78
N LEU A 51 -10.31 -6.82 -9.26
CA LEU A 51 -9.82 -7.58 -10.41
C LEU A 51 -9.82 -9.10 -10.16
N SER A 52 -9.54 -9.52 -8.92
CA SER A 52 -9.64 -10.94 -8.55
C SER A 52 -11.09 -11.44 -8.60
N VAL A 53 -12.07 -10.61 -8.25
CA VAL A 53 -13.49 -10.97 -8.25
C VAL A 53 -14.07 -10.95 -9.67
N GLN A 54 -13.80 -9.90 -10.44
CA GLN A 54 -14.37 -9.68 -11.78
C GLN A 54 -13.70 -10.53 -12.86
N HIS A 55 -12.37 -10.72 -12.79
CA HIS A 55 -11.59 -11.34 -13.86
C HIS A 55 -10.83 -12.60 -13.42
N ALA A 56 -11.07 -13.09 -12.19
CA ALA A 56 -10.31 -14.20 -11.61
C ALA A 56 -8.78 -13.98 -11.69
N LEU A 57 -8.33 -12.72 -11.63
CA LEU A 57 -6.94 -12.34 -11.81
C LEU A 57 -6.13 -12.54 -10.52
N ILE A 58 -5.06 -13.33 -10.60
CA ILE A 58 -4.12 -13.52 -9.49
C ILE A 58 -3.14 -12.34 -9.48
N LEU A 59 -3.54 -11.24 -8.86
CA LEU A 59 -2.73 -10.02 -8.77
C LEU A 59 -2.17 -9.80 -7.36
N ASN A 60 -0.86 -9.91 -7.22
CA ASN A 60 -0.19 -9.60 -5.96
C ASN A 60 -0.26 -8.09 -5.66
N HIS A 61 -0.53 -7.72 -4.40
CA HIS A 61 -0.56 -6.33 -3.93
C HIS A 61 0.69 -5.51 -4.30
N LYS A 62 1.88 -6.13 -4.38
CA LYS A 62 3.11 -5.46 -4.84
C LYS A 62 3.04 -5.06 -6.31
N LYS A 63 2.46 -5.92 -7.16
CA LYS A 63 2.29 -5.63 -8.58
C LYS A 63 1.20 -4.60 -8.80
N ALA A 64 0.06 -4.74 -8.12
CA ALA A 64 -1.00 -3.74 -8.12
C ALA A 64 -0.46 -2.35 -7.74
N TYR A 65 0.35 -2.25 -6.68
CA TYR A 65 1.00 -0.99 -6.31
C TYR A 65 1.85 -0.40 -7.44
N ARG A 66 2.67 -1.21 -8.13
CA ARG A 66 3.52 -0.72 -9.24
C ARG A 66 2.68 -0.21 -10.41
N LEU A 67 1.63 -0.93 -10.79
CA LEU A 67 0.74 -0.52 -11.88
C LEU A 67 -0.03 0.75 -11.53
N CYS A 68 -0.62 0.81 -10.33
CA CYS A 68 -1.27 2.01 -9.83
C CYS A 68 -0.30 3.21 -9.74
N LYS A 69 0.97 2.97 -9.36
CA LYS A 69 2.01 4.01 -9.35
C LYS A 69 2.33 4.52 -10.75
N LYS A 70 2.42 3.62 -11.73
CA LYS A 70 2.66 3.96 -13.14
C LYS A 70 1.52 4.79 -13.72
N LEU A 71 0.26 4.44 -13.40
CA LEU A 71 -0.94 5.13 -13.85
C LEU A 71 -1.26 6.42 -13.05
N GLY A 72 -0.55 6.70 -11.96
CA GLY A 72 -0.83 7.87 -11.12
C GLY A 72 -2.07 7.74 -10.24
N LEU A 73 -2.61 6.52 -10.05
CA LEU A 73 -3.82 6.22 -9.28
C LEU A 73 -3.60 6.18 -7.76
N LEU A 74 -2.37 6.36 -7.28
CA LEU A 74 -2.07 6.28 -5.86
C LEU A 74 -2.59 7.52 -5.12
N GLN A 75 -3.46 7.27 -4.14
CA GLN A 75 -3.96 8.30 -3.24
C GLN A 75 -2.81 8.94 -2.45
N LYS A 76 -2.85 10.29 -2.34
CA LYS A 76 -1.90 11.04 -1.51
C LYS A 76 -2.09 10.59 -0.06
N LYS A 77 -1.00 10.16 0.58
CA LYS A 77 -1.04 9.86 2.01
C LYS A 77 -1.43 11.15 2.76
N PRO A 78 -2.49 11.12 3.60
CA PRO A 78 -2.85 12.30 4.38
C PRO A 78 -1.67 12.72 5.25
N GLY A 79 -1.45 14.03 5.34
CA GLY A 79 -0.43 14.59 6.21
C GLY A 79 -0.63 14.10 7.63
N ARG A 80 0.45 13.70 8.31
CA ARG A 80 0.35 13.32 9.71
C ARG A 80 0.04 14.58 10.52
N ASN A 81 -1.19 14.72 10.99
CA ASN A 81 -1.54 15.73 11.98
C ASN A 81 -0.83 15.37 13.30
N VAL A 82 0.33 15.99 13.53
CA VAL A 82 1.01 15.88 14.81
C VAL A 82 0.17 16.65 15.83
N LYS A 83 -0.60 15.92 16.65
CA LYS A 83 -1.31 16.53 17.78
C LYS A 83 -0.28 17.17 18.72
N PHE A 84 -0.30 18.49 18.81
CA PHE A 84 0.51 19.28 19.73
C PHE A 84 -0.42 19.98 20.73
N PRO A 85 -0.07 20.06 22.03
CA PRO A 85 1.20 19.67 22.66
C PRO A 85 1.31 18.17 22.95
N ARG A 86 2.48 17.59 22.66
CA ARG A 86 2.82 16.25 23.18
C ARG A 86 3.10 16.40 24.67
N ARG A 87 2.39 15.65 25.53
CA ARG A 87 2.79 15.52 26.94
C ARG A 87 4.13 14.76 26.99
N LEU A 88 5.23 15.50 27.00
CA LEU A 88 6.55 14.93 27.27
C LEU A 88 6.56 14.38 28.69
N ALA A 89 7.28 13.27 28.91
CA ALA A 89 7.57 12.81 30.27
C ALA A 89 8.27 13.97 31.00
N ARG A 90 7.70 14.40 32.13
CA ARG A 90 8.34 15.45 32.95
C ARG A 90 9.55 14.83 33.63
N ASN A 91 10.73 15.37 33.37
CA ASN A 91 11.92 15.10 34.19
C ASN A 91 11.60 15.58 35.62
N ARG A 92 11.42 14.64 36.54
CA ARG A 92 11.23 14.93 37.96
C ARG A 92 12.56 14.76 38.66
N VAL A 93 12.94 15.75 39.47
CA VAL A 93 14.03 15.57 40.43
C VAL A 93 13.46 14.76 41.59
N VAL A 94 13.96 13.54 41.78
CA VAL A 94 13.57 12.66 42.89
C VAL A 94 14.46 13.00 44.07
N THR A 95 13.88 13.58 45.12
CA THR A 95 14.58 14.00 46.34
C THR A 95 14.36 13.06 47.52
N GLY A 96 13.42 12.10 47.41
CA GLY A 96 13.10 11.18 48.50
C GLY A 96 12.37 9.91 48.04
N PRO A 97 12.21 8.92 48.95
CA PRO A 97 11.53 7.67 48.64
C PRO A 97 10.05 7.89 48.29
N ASN A 98 9.48 7.01 47.46
CA ASN A 98 8.07 7.01 47.00
C ASN A 98 7.61 8.19 46.12
N GLN A 99 8.53 9.01 45.58
CA GLN A 99 8.18 10.10 44.66
C GLN A 99 8.03 9.66 43.20
N LEU A 100 8.59 8.49 42.86
CA LEU A 100 8.48 7.86 41.55
C LEU A 100 8.36 6.35 41.73
N TRP A 101 7.39 5.73 41.06
CA TRP A 101 7.30 4.28 40.97
C TRP A 101 8.19 3.81 39.83
N GLN A 102 9.21 3.01 40.14
CA GLN A 102 9.98 2.22 39.19
C GLN A 102 9.79 0.74 39.51
N ILE A 103 9.75 -0.07 38.46
CA ILE A 103 9.85 -1.52 38.56
C ILE A 103 11.28 -1.84 38.13
N ASP A 104 12.03 -2.55 38.98
CA ASP A 104 13.28 -3.19 38.56
C ASP A 104 12.92 -4.44 37.74
N ILE A 105 13.49 -4.53 36.52
CA ILE A 105 13.46 -5.72 35.64
C ILE A 105 14.85 -6.33 35.63
#